data_AF-A0A7J6RF45-F1
#
_entry.id   AF-A0A7J6RF45-F1
#
_cell.length_a   1.000
_cell.length_b   1.000
_cell.length_c   1.000
_cell.angle_alpha   90.00
_cell.angle_beta   90.00
_cell.angle_gamma   90.00
#
_symmetry.space_group_name_H-M   'P 1'
#
loop_
_entity.id
_entity.type
_entity.pdbx_description
1 polymer ?
#
loop_
_entity_poly.entity_id
_entity_poly.type
_entity_poly.pdbx_seq_one_letter_code
_entity_poly.pdbx_strand_id
1 'polypeptide(L)'
;MDPAEEAMGVEGSSSSGEREKEAGKEEKDSMSHLYVFTAHKGGMDNVDKKLQLEVIEEMSKNSTHHAAVLRRDKRVAERIETIKAAVLAMTKQDRAQRGVESDAIIASARKHCACDSDRWCCVVDMDMFYAAVEIRDDPSLNDVPLAVGGDSMISTANYVARKYGVRAAMPGFIARELCRRQGVELRFKPVDMPRYQAASDLFKEAVLPYGPMKMLSLDEVLPVVDVGAESSSTQAYIDITARVREAATVADDNTTTQVDAEEAAATRLVSRMREEVREKTGGLTCSAGIAKGCFRLAKMGSDINKPNGQFMVPTTREQMLRWLHDLPIRKLHGVGRVSEREL
;
A
#
# COMPACT_ATOMS: atom_id res chain seq x y z
N MET A 1 22.19 -26.50 -66.25
CA MET A 1 23.40 -26.31 -65.43
C MET A 1 23.47 -24.84 -65.09
N ASP A 2 23.51 -24.59 -63.79
CA ASP A 2 23.49 -23.35 -62.99
C ASP A 2 23.26 -21.96 -63.60
N PRO A 3 22.42 -21.15 -62.92
CA PRO A 3 22.53 -19.69 -62.84
C PRO A 3 23.23 -19.24 -61.54
N ALA A 4 23.98 -18.14 -61.57
CA ALA A 4 24.03 -17.12 -60.50
C ALA A 4 25.19 -16.13 -60.74
N GLU A 5 24.83 -14.90 -61.07
CA GLU A 5 25.63 -13.70 -60.82
C GLU A 5 24.71 -12.76 -60.04
N GLU A 6 25.07 -12.43 -58.80
CA GLU A 6 24.40 -11.37 -58.05
C GLU A 6 25.46 -10.48 -57.39
N ALA A 7 25.34 -9.19 -57.70
CA ALA A 7 26.24 -8.12 -57.34
C ALA A 7 25.88 -7.50 -55.98
N MET A 8 26.91 -6.90 -55.36
CA MET A 8 26.89 -6.16 -54.11
C MET A 8 25.89 -4.99 -54.07
N GLY A 9 25.28 -4.77 -52.90
CA GLY A 9 24.62 -3.53 -52.52
C GLY A 9 24.76 -3.31 -51.01
N VAL A 10 25.37 -2.18 -50.64
CA VAL A 10 25.71 -1.75 -49.27
C VAL A 10 24.51 -1.09 -48.62
N GLU A 11 24.13 -1.50 -47.41
CA GLU A 11 23.38 -0.65 -46.46
C GLU A 11 23.99 -0.77 -45.07
N GLY A 12 24.64 0.30 -44.63
CA GLY A 12 24.89 0.59 -43.22
C GLY A 12 23.90 1.63 -42.72
N SER A 13 23.77 1.71 -41.38
CA SER A 13 23.06 2.73 -40.59
C SER A 13 21.63 2.38 -40.12
N SER A 14 21.52 1.73 -38.95
CA SER A 14 20.37 1.94 -38.04
C SER A 14 20.59 1.58 -36.56
N SER A 15 21.69 0.92 -36.17
CA SER A 15 21.80 0.34 -34.81
C SER A 15 22.19 1.29 -33.67
N SER A 16 22.57 2.54 -33.94
CA SER A 16 22.96 3.51 -32.90
C SER A 16 21.75 4.21 -32.27
N GLY A 17 20.73 4.54 -33.08
CA GLY A 17 19.53 5.24 -32.62
C GLY A 17 18.57 4.39 -31.79
N GLU A 18 18.62 3.06 -31.92
CA GLU A 18 17.81 2.14 -31.10
C GLU A 18 18.45 1.90 -29.74
N ARG A 19 19.78 1.76 -29.66
CA ARG A 19 20.51 1.61 -28.39
C ARG A 19 20.46 2.87 -27.52
N GLU A 20 20.51 4.07 -28.10
CA GLU A 20 20.35 5.31 -27.34
C GLU A 20 18.91 5.50 -26.85
N LYS A 21 17.91 5.05 -27.63
CA LYS A 21 16.50 5.05 -27.21
C LYS A 21 16.20 4.01 -26.13
N GLU A 22 16.85 2.83 -26.17
CA GLU A 22 16.76 1.82 -25.11
C GLU A 22 17.51 2.24 -23.85
N ALA A 23 18.74 2.76 -23.97
CA ALA A 23 19.49 3.28 -22.82
C ALA A 23 18.79 4.46 -22.14
N GLY A 24 18.20 5.38 -22.91
CA GLY A 24 17.39 6.49 -22.37
C GLY A 24 16.04 6.04 -21.81
N LYS A 25 15.53 4.87 -22.22
CA LYS A 25 14.31 4.25 -21.65
C LYS A 25 14.65 3.51 -20.36
N GLU A 26 15.79 2.83 -20.28
CA GLU A 26 16.33 2.21 -19.05
C GLU A 26 16.75 3.26 -18.00
N GLU A 27 17.37 4.39 -18.40
CA GLU A 27 17.70 5.50 -17.49
C GLU A 27 16.46 6.23 -16.96
N LYS A 28 15.41 6.39 -17.77
CA LYS A 28 14.15 7.03 -17.31
C LYS A 28 13.32 6.11 -16.42
N ASP A 29 13.30 4.81 -16.67
CA ASP A 29 12.69 3.84 -15.76
C ASP A 29 13.48 3.73 -14.43
N SER A 30 14.79 3.99 -14.50
CA SER A 30 15.73 4.02 -13.38
C SER A 30 15.43 5.11 -12.35
N MET A 31 14.84 6.27 -12.66
CA MET A 31 14.65 7.33 -11.64
C MET A 31 13.40 7.15 -10.75
N SER A 32 12.53 6.20 -11.09
CA SER A 32 11.26 5.98 -10.40
C SER A 32 11.44 5.64 -8.91
N HIS A 33 12.51 4.95 -8.53
CA HIS A 33 12.75 4.55 -7.14
C HIS A 33 13.18 5.72 -6.23
N LEU A 34 13.63 6.84 -6.79
CA LEU A 34 14.18 7.97 -6.02
C LEU A 34 13.12 8.69 -5.19
N TYR A 35 11.93 8.92 -5.75
CA TYR A 35 10.92 9.80 -5.16
C TYR A 35 9.75 9.04 -4.50
N VAL A 36 9.33 9.44 -3.29
CA VAL A 36 8.27 8.69 -2.55
C VAL A 36 6.98 8.67 -3.36
N PHE A 37 6.71 9.77 -4.04
CA PHE A 37 5.47 10.09 -4.72
C PHE A 37 5.35 9.52 -6.15
N THR A 38 6.27 8.67 -6.59
CA THR A 38 6.16 7.86 -7.82
C THR A 38 5.57 6.47 -7.57
N ALA A 39 5.59 5.99 -6.31
CA ALA A 39 5.05 4.68 -5.98
C ALA A 39 3.52 4.61 -6.13
N HIS A 40 3.00 3.40 -6.39
CA HIS A 40 1.57 3.14 -6.48
C HIS A 40 0.87 3.41 -5.12
N LYS A 41 -0.35 3.93 -5.20
CA LYS A 41 -1.29 4.08 -4.08
C LYS A 41 -2.70 3.78 -4.58
N GLY A 42 -3.62 3.37 -3.70
CA GLY A 42 -5.00 3.05 -4.07
C GLY A 42 -5.65 4.16 -4.92
N GLY A 43 -6.21 3.78 -6.06
CA GLY A 43 -6.81 4.69 -7.05
C GLY A 43 -5.85 5.36 -8.03
N MET A 44 -4.68 4.77 -8.29
CA MET A 44 -3.66 5.27 -9.23
C MET A 44 -3.37 4.28 -10.38
N ASP A 45 -4.31 3.40 -10.73
CA ASP A 45 -4.02 2.29 -11.66
C ASP A 45 -3.76 2.74 -13.10
N ASN A 46 -4.33 3.87 -13.53
CA ASN A 46 -4.24 4.38 -14.90
C ASN A 46 -3.41 5.68 -15.02
N VAL A 47 -2.47 5.91 -14.10
CA VAL A 47 -1.62 7.12 -14.14
C VAL A 47 -0.64 7.04 -15.30
N ASP A 48 -0.51 8.13 -16.07
CA ASP A 48 0.58 8.30 -17.03
C ASP A 48 1.92 8.45 -16.29
N LYS A 49 2.57 7.31 -16.04
CA LYS A 49 3.86 7.26 -15.33
C LYS A 49 4.97 8.00 -16.08
N LYS A 50 4.92 8.04 -17.41
CA LYS A 50 5.95 8.71 -18.21
C LYS A 50 5.87 10.21 -18.00
N LEU A 51 4.68 10.78 -18.13
CA LEU A 51 4.44 12.19 -17.84
C LEU A 51 4.77 12.52 -16.38
N GLN A 52 4.39 11.63 -15.45
CA GLN A 52 4.68 11.82 -14.04
C GLN A 52 6.18 11.97 -13.79
N LEU A 53 6.99 11.03 -14.30
CA LEU A 53 8.44 11.06 -14.13
C LEU A 53 9.08 12.28 -14.81
N GLU A 54 8.62 12.64 -16.00
CA GLU A 54 9.13 13.81 -16.75
C GLU A 54 8.93 15.11 -15.97
N VAL A 55 7.72 15.35 -15.44
CA VAL A 55 7.43 16.56 -14.65
C VAL A 55 8.27 16.58 -13.37
N ILE A 56 8.38 15.44 -12.69
CA ILE A 56 9.16 15.35 -11.44
C ILE A 56 10.62 15.67 -11.71
N GLU A 57 11.20 15.09 -12.76
CA GLU A 57 12.59 15.32 -13.16
C GLU A 57 12.82 16.80 -13.50
N GLU A 58 12.01 17.36 -14.38
CA GLU A 58 12.12 18.75 -14.83
C GLU A 58 12.08 19.74 -13.67
N MET A 59 11.13 19.54 -12.74
CA MET A 59 10.93 20.45 -11.61
C MET A 59 11.89 20.20 -10.44
N SER A 60 12.55 19.04 -10.38
CA SER A 60 13.39 18.67 -9.23
C SER A 60 14.89 18.69 -9.51
N LYS A 61 15.34 18.52 -10.75
CA LYS A 61 16.76 18.24 -11.12
C LYS A 61 17.80 19.20 -10.53
N ASN A 62 17.44 20.47 -10.32
CA ASN A 62 18.37 21.49 -9.83
C ASN A 62 18.16 21.86 -8.35
N SER A 63 17.37 21.07 -7.62
CA SER A 63 17.06 21.34 -6.21
C SER A 63 18.09 20.74 -5.24
N THR A 64 18.27 21.39 -4.08
CA THR A 64 19.05 20.84 -2.97
C THR A 64 18.47 19.50 -2.47
N HIS A 65 17.15 19.33 -2.57
CA HIS A 65 16.46 18.09 -2.27
C HIS A 65 16.88 16.96 -3.22
N HIS A 66 16.90 17.20 -4.53
CA HIS A 66 17.33 16.20 -5.51
C HIS A 66 18.78 15.78 -5.29
N ALA A 67 19.70 16.72 -5.05
CA ALA A 67 21.09 16.40 -4.70
C ALA A 67 21.19 15.54 -3.43
N ALA A 68 20.34 15.77 -2.43
CA ALA A 68 20.27 14.94 -1.23
C ALA A 68 19.71 13.54 -1.51
N VAL A 69 18.71 13.43 -2.39
CA VAL A 69 18.13 12.15 -2.83
C VAL A 69 19.18 11.31 -3.55
N LEU A 70 19.92 11.88 -4.52
CA LEU A 70 21.01 11.18 -5.23
C LEU A 70 22.11 10.70 -4.28
N ARG A 71 22.50 11.51 -3.28
CA ARG A 71 23.49 11.10 -2.27
C ARG A 71 23.02 9.92 -1.42
N ARG A 72 21.74 9.89 -1.04
CA ARG A 72 21.16 8.74 -0.31
C ARG A 72 21.09 7.52 -1.21
N ASP A 73 20.73 7.71 -2.47
CA ASP A 73 20.65 6.64 -3.45
C ASP A 73 21.99 5.93 -3.64
N LYS A 74 23.06 6.71 -3.82
CA LYS A 74 24.43 6.20 -3.91
C LYS A 74 24.81 5.32 -2.71
N ARG A 75 24.47 5.73 -1.48
CA ARG A 75 24.75 4.93 -0.27
C ARG A 75 23.99 3.61 -0.26
N VAL A 76 22.75 3.62 -0.74
CA VAL A 76 21.95 2.38 -0.86
C VAL A 76 22.56 1.47 -1.92
N ALA A 77 22.98 2.00 -3.06
CA ALA A 77 23.67 1.24 -4.11
C ALA A 77 24.98 0.61 -3.60
N GLU A 78 25.82 1.36 -2.88
CA GLU A 78 27.05 0.85 -2.27
C GLU A 78 26.77 -0.29 -1.27
N ARG A 79 25.70 -0.17 -0.47
CA ARG A 79 25.27 -1.22 0.46
C ARG A 79 24.79 -2.47 -0.26
N ILE A 80 24.03 -2.31 -1.36
CA ILE A 80 23.57 -3.43 -2.20
C ILE A 80 24.75 -4.19 -2.79
N GLU A 81 25.75 -3.48 -3.33
CA GLU A 81 26.95 -4.13 -3.87
C GLU A 81 27.75 -4.87 -2.79
N THR A 82 27.80 -4.33 -1.57
CA THR A 82 28.39 -5.02 -0.42
C THR A 82 27.65 -6.32 -0.08
N ILE A 83 26.31 -6.28 -0.04
CA ILE A 83 25.46 -7.45 0.22
C ILE A 83 25.65 -8.51 -0.88
N LYS A 84 25.61 -8.10 -2.16
CA LYS A 84 25.84 -9.01 -3.30
C LYS A 84 27.20 -9.69 -3.22
N ALA A 85 28.27 -8.93 -2.96
CA ALA A 85 29.61 -9.47 -2.82
C ALA A 85 29.69 -10.50 -1.68
N ALA A 86 29.08 -10.20 -0.53
CA ALA A 86 29.01 -11.12 0.61
C ALA A 86 28.28 -12.43 0.25
N VAL A 87 27.12 -12.34 -0.43
CA VAL A 87 26.33 -13.52 -0.85
C VAL A 87 27.09 -14.37 -1.89
N LEU A 88 27.77 -13.74 -2.84
CA LEU A 88 28.57 -14.43 -3.85
C LEU A 88 29.79 -15.13 -3.27
N ALA A 89 30.40 -14.57 -2.22
CA ALA A 89 31.54 -15.17 -1.52
C ALA A 89 31.16 -16.38 -0.65
N MET A 90 29.87 -16.62 -0.37
CA MET A 90 29.44 -17.70 0.51
C MET A 90 29.72 -19.09 -0.09
N THR A 91 30.37 -19.94 0.68
CA THR A 91 30.60 -21.34 0.32
C THR A 91 29.31 -22.16 0.42
N LYS A 92 29.32 -23.38 -0.14
CA LYS A 92 28.21 -24.33 0.04
C LYS A 92 27.95 -24.64 1.52
N GLN A 93 29.02 -24.72 2.33
CA GLN A 93 28.91 -24.98 3.76
C GLN A 93 28.26 -23.81 4.50
N ASP A 94 28.64 -22.57 4.17
CA ASP A 94 28.02 -21.37 4.76
C ASP A 94 26.52 -21.31 4.44
N ARG A 95 26.15 -21.59 3.18
CA ARG A 95 24.75 -21.62 2.76
C ARG A 95 23.95 -22.70 3.49
N ALA A 96 24.54 -23.90 3.67
CA ALA A 96 23.90 -24.96 4.42
C ALA A 96 23.67 -24.57 5.89
N GLN A 97 24.68 -23.97 6.54
CA GLN A 97 24.58 -23.51 7.92
C GLN A 97 23.51 -22.42 8.07
N ARG A 98 23.48 -21.43 7.17
CA ARG A 98 22.42 -20.40 7.15
C ARG A 98 21.04 -20.99 6.88
N GLY A 99 20.95 -22.04 6.06
CA GLY A 99 19.71 -22.79 5.84
C GLY A 99 19.14 -23.35 7.14
N VAL A 100 19.98 -23.99 7.96
CA VAL A 100 19.60 -24.51 9.27
C VAL A 100 19.13 -23.40 10.22
N GLU A 101 19.84 -22.27 10.25
CA GLU A 101 19.44 -21.10 11.04
C GLU A 101 18.07 -20.55 10.60
N SER A 102 17.86 -20.44 9.28
CA SER A 102 16.59 -20.00 8.69
C SER A 102 15.44 -20.94 9.04
N ASP A 103 15.65 -22.26 8.92
CA ASP A 103 14.65 -23.27 9.25
C ASP A 103 14.27 -23.23 10.73
N ALA A 104 15.22 -22.97 11.63
CA ALA A 104 14.95 -22.79 13.06
C ALA A 104 14.09 -21.53 13.32
N ILE A 105 14.36 -20.42 12.64
CA ILE A 105 13.54 -19.20 12.72
C ILE A 105 12.13 -19.48 12.20
N ILE A 106 11.99 -20.16 11.07
CA ILE A 106 10.70 -20.53 10.48
C ILE A 106 9.92 -21.44 11.43
N ALA A 107 10.56 -22.45 12.03
CA ALA A 107 9.94 -23.35 12.99
C ALA A 107 9.43 -22.60 14.23
N SER A 108 10.25 -21.68 14.77
CA SER A 108 9.85 -20.81 15.88
C SER A 108 8.65 -19.92 15.51
N ALA A 109 8.68 -19.31 14.33
CA ALA A 109 7.58 -18.48 13.83
C ALA A 109 6.28 -19.29 13.67
N ARG A 110 6.34 -20.53 13.15
CA ARG A 110 5.18 -21.42 13.04
C ARG A 110 4.53 -21.71 14.39
N LYS A 111 5.33 -21.91 15.44
CA LYS A 111 4.83 -22.13 16.80
C LYS A 111 4.05 -20.91 17.33
N HIS A 112 4.55 -19.70 17.07
CA HIS A 112 3.87 -18.45 17.44
C HIS A 112 2.63 -18.18 16.59
N CYS A 113 2.62 -18.52 15.29
CA CYS A 113 1.43 -18.37 14.46
C CYS A 113 0.31 -19.32 14.89
N ALA A 114 0.65 -20.54 15.32
CA ALA A 114 -0.34 -21.53 15.76
C ALA A 114 -1.17 -21.01 16.96
N CYS A 115 -0.56 -20.30 17.91
CA CYS A 115 -1.27 -19.78 19.09
C CYS A 115 -2.20 -18.60 18.81
N ASP A 116 -2.14 -17.99 17.62
CA ASP A 116 -2.97 -16.83 17.26
C ASP A 116 -3.90 -17.09 16.06
N SER A 117 -3.83 -18.28 15.46
CA SER A 117 -4.50 -18.62 14.19
C SER A 117 -6.03 -18.55 14.20
N ASP A 118 -6.65 -18.64 15.38
CA ASP A 118 -8.11 -18.66 15.54
C ASP A 118 -8.74 -17.28 15.73
N ARG A 119 -7.94 -16.22 15.77
CA ARG A 119 -8.43 -14.86 16.01
C ARG A 119 -8.76 -14.13 14.72
N TRP A 120 -9.88 -13.43 14.71
CA TRP A 120 -10.32 -12.60 13.60
C TRP A 120 -9.84 -11.16 13.80
N CYS A 121 -8.95 -10.71 12.92
CA CYS A 121 -8.45 -9.35 12.87
C CYS A 121 -9.18 -8.55 11.80
N CYS A 122 -9.58 -7.32 12.12
CA CYS A 122 -10.02 -6.34 11.14
C CYS A 122 -9.17 -5.06 11.21
N VAL A 123 -8.77 -4.56 10.05
CA VAL A 123 -8.16 -3.23 9.86
C VAL A 123 -9.13 -2.38 9.06
N VAL A 124 -9.40 -1.17 9.54
CA VAL A 124 -10.28 -0.20 8.88
C VAL A 124 -9.48 1.07 8.63
N ASP A 125 -9.57 1.58 7.41
CA ASP A 125 -8.79 2.70 6.90
C ASP A 125 -9.73 3.62 6.09
N MET A 126 -9.93 4.86 6.58
CA MET A 126 -10.84 5.83 5.96
C MET A 126 -10.37 6.22 4.55
N ASP A 127 -11.30 6.29 3.62
CA ASP A 127 -10.96 6.54 2.23
C ASP A 127 -10.69 8.03 2.01
N MET A 128 -9.46 8.35 1.57
CA MET A 128 -8.98 9.71 1.28
C MET A 128 -9.30 10.74 2.38
N PHE A 129 -9.17 10.34 3.66
CA PHE A 129 -9.79 10.98 4.82
C PHE A 129 -9.93 12.50 4.81
N TYR A 130 -8.83 13.27 4.84
CA TYR A 130 -8.97 14.74 4.90
C TYR A 130 -9.70 15.31 3.68
N ALA A 131 -9.44 14.78 2.48
CA ALA A 131 -10.15 15.22 1.28
C ALA A 131 -11.63 14.82 1.32
N ALA A 132 -11.97 13.66 1.88
CA ALA A 132 -13.36 13.25 2.08
C ALA A 132 -14.10 14.17 3.07
N VAL A 133 -13.43 14.64 4.13
CA VAL A 133 -14.00 15.64 5.06
C VAL A 133 -14.27 16.96 4.33
N GLU A 134 -13.33 17.45 3.54
CA GLU A 134 -13.55 18.68 2.75
C GLU A 134 -14.71 18.52 1.74
N ILE A 135 -14.82 17.37 1.08
CA ILE A 135 -15.89 17.08 0.10
C ILE A 135 -17.25 16.97 0.79
N ARG A 136 -17.33 16.36 1.97
CA ARG A 136 -18.56 16.25 2.76
C ARG A 136 -19.10 17.64 3.12
N ASP A 137 -18.21 18.54 3.54
CA ASP A 137 -18.58 19.88 3.99
C ASP A 137 -18.82 20.85 2.81
N ASP A 138 -18.22 20.57 1.64
CA ASP A 138 -18.35 21.34 0.40
C ASP A 138 -18.58 20.41 -0.81
N PRO A 139 -19.84 20.03 -1.10
CA PRO A 139 -20.18 19.07 -2.16
C PRO A 139 -19.78 19.51 -3.58
N SER A 140 -19.43 20.79 -3.79
CA SER A 140 -18.89 21.28 -5.07
C SER A 140 -17.52 20.67 -5.43
N LEU A 141 -16.90 19.96 -4.47
CA LEU A 141 -15.59 19.33 -4.61
C LEU A 141 -15.65 17.85 -5.03
N ASN A 142 -16.83 17.24 -5.16
CA ASN A 142 -16.98 15.80 -5.44
C ASN A 142 -16.25 15.35 -6.70
N ASP A 143 -16.44 16.07 -7.80
CA ASP A 143 -16.01 15.64 -9.14
C ASP A 143 -14.77 16.37 -9.66
N VAL A 144 -14.05 17.08 -8.79
CA VAL A 144 -12.86 17.86 -9.17
C VAL A 144 -11.59 17.30 -8.55
N PRO A 145 -10.43 17.43 -9.21
CA PRO A 145 -9.15 17.10 -8.59
C PRO A 145 -8.93 17.98 -7.34
N LEU A 146 -8.85 17.33 -6.17
CA LEU A 146 -8.66 18.00 -4.88
C LEU A 146 -7.44 17.43 -4.15
N ALA A 147 -6.62 18.35 -3.62
CA ALA A 147 -5.57 18.06 -2.66
C ALA A 147 -5.77 18.87 -1.37
N VAL A 148 -5.49 18.23 -0.22
CA VAL A 148 -5.42 18.90 1.08
C VAL A 148 -3.96 19.09 1.43
N GLY A 149 -3.58 20.32 1.78
CA GLY A 149 -2.19 20.72 2.02
C GLY A 149 -1.91 22.09 1.39
N GLY A 150 -0.72 22.25 0.83
CA GLY A 150 -0.35 23.45 0.10
C GLY A 150 0.74 23.20 -0.92
N ASP A 151 1.24 24.28 -1.53
CA ASP A 151 2.27 24.19 -2.57
C ASP A 151 3.55 23.48 -2.09
N SER A 152 3.90 23.60 -0.81
CA SER A 152 5.06 22.91 -0.25
C SER A 152 4.87 21.40 -0.11
N MET A 153 3.70 20.95 0.33
CA MET A 153 3.44 19.53 0.60
C MET A 153 1.94 19.21 0.64
N ILE A 154 1.58 18.08 0.02
CA ILE A 154 0.23 17.51 0.06
C ILE A 154 0.14 16.47 1.17
N SER A 155 -0.86 16.63 2.04
CA SER A 155 -1.22 15.65 3.09
C SER A 155 -2.04 14.50 2.52
N THR A 156 -3.06 14.80 1.72
CA THR A 156 -3.85 13.79 1.01
C THR A 156 -4.45 14.34 -0.28
N ALA A 157 -4.89 13.45 -1.16
CA ALA A 157 -5.56 13.80 -2.40
C ALA A 157 -6.76 12.87 -2.61
N ASN A 158 -7.83 13.41 -3.19
CA ASN A 158 -9.02 12.64 -3.54
C ASN A 158 -8.73 11.67 -4.70
N TYR A 159 -9.60 10.68 -4.88
CA TYR A 159 -9.42 9.70 -5.97
C TYR A 159 -9.46 10.33 -7.36
N VAL A 160 -10.16 11.45 -7.54
CA VAL A 160 -10.16 12.20 -8.81
C VAL A 160 -8.76 12.72 -9.13
N ALA A 161 -8.07 13.36 -8.17
CA ALA A 161 -6.71 13.86 -8.34
C ALA A 161 -5.68 12.73 -8.51
N ARG A 162 -5.88 11.59 -7.83
CA ARG A 162 -4.97 10.42 -7.92
C ARG A 162 -4.85 9.84 -9.33
N LYS A 163 -5.91 9.95 -10.15
CA LYS A 163 -5.87 9.57 -11.58
C LYS A 163 -4.81 10.33 -12.38
N TYR A 164 -4.48 11.55 -11.96
CA TYR A 164 -3.48 12.41 -12.60
C TYR A 164 -2.08 12.28 -11.99
N GLY A 165 -1.87 11.33 -11.08
CA GLY A 165 -0.59 11.13 -10.39
C GLY A 165 -0.44 11.89 -9.07
N VAL A 166 -1.44 12.68 -8.66
CA VAL A 166 -1.38 13.48 -7.43
C VAL A 166 -1.60 12.60 -6.20
N ARG A 167 -0.73 12.73 -5.19
CA ARG A 167 -0.83 11.93 -3.95
C ARG A 167 -0.20 12.60 -2.74
N ALA A 168 -0.47 12.02 -1.58
CA ALA A 168 0.20 12.37 -0.33
C ALA A 168 1.74 12.29 -0.44
N ALA A 169 2.41 13.20 0.29
CA ALA A 169 3.86 13.39 0.31
C ALA A 169 4.46 13.91 -1.01
N MET A 170 3.64 14.40 -1.94
CA MET A 170 4.07 15.13 -3.14
C MET A 170 4.07 16.64 -2.85
N PRO A 171 5.08 17.41 -3.29
CA PRO A 171 5.00 18.87 -3.29
C PRO A 171 3.83 19.37 -4.14
N GLY A 172 3.05 20.31 -3.62
CA GLY A 172 1.85 20.81 -4.30
C GLY A 172 2.15 21.51 -5.63
N PHE A 173 3.28 22.20 -5.76
CA PHE A 173 3.67 22.82 -7.03
C PHE A 173 3.91 21.79 -8.15
N ILE A 174 4.44 20.60 -7.83
CA ILE A 174 4.61 19.50 -8.78
C ILE A 174 3.24 18.93 -9.16
N ALA A 175 2.37 18.71 -8.18
CA ALA A 175 1.02 18.21 -8.42
C ALA A 175 0.19 19.14 -9.32
N ARG A 176 0.32 20.45 -9.13
CA ARG A 176 -0.33 21.47 -9.95
C ARG A 176 0.14 21.39 -11.40
N GLU A 177 1.44 21.24 -11.62
CA GLU A 177 2.01 21.10 -12.96
C GLU A 177 1.56 19.80 -13.64
N LEU A 178 1.50 18.67 -12.91
CA LEU A 178 0.99 17.39 -13.41
C LEU A 178 -0.45 17.53 -13.92
N CYS A 179 -1.32 18.16 -13.14
CA CYS A 179 -2.70 18.41 -13.54
C CYS A 179 -2.78 19.38 -14.72
N ARG A 180 -2.00 20.47 -14.72
CA ARG A 180 -1.97 21.47 -15.80
C ARG A 180 -1.59 20.86 -17.14
N ARG A 181 -0.58 19.99 -17.19
CA ARG A 181 -0.17 19.29 -18.44
C ARG A 181 -1.22 18.32 -18.96
N GLN A 182 -2.12 17.87 -18.10
CA GLN A 182 -3.25 16.99 -18.45
C GLN A 182 -4.55 17.78 -18.68
N GLY A 183 -4.50 19.12 -18.70
CA GLY A 183 -5.65 19.96 -19.00
C GLY A 183 -6.67 20.08 -17.88
N VAL A 184 -6.30 19.79 -16.63
CA VAL A 184 -7.19 19.86 -15.47
C VAL A 184 -6.65 20.78 -14.38
N GLU A 185 -7.55 21.43 -13.66
CA GLU A 185 -7.21 22.29 -12.53
C GLU A 185 -7.19 21.48 -11.22
N LEU A 186 -6.11 21.63 -10.44
CA LEU A 186 -6.01 21.05 -9.10
C LEU A 186 -6.43 22.07 -8.05
N ARG A 187 -7.50 21.77 -7.30
CA ARG A 187 -7.94 22.57 -6.16
C ARG A 187 -7.18 22.19 -4.90
N PHE A 188 -6.85 23.19 -4.11
CA PHE A 188 -6.20 23.03 -2.81
C PHE A 188 -7.12 23.49 -1.69
N LYS A 189 -7.17 22.72 -0.60
CA LYS A 189 -7.72 23.14 0.69
C LYS A 189 -6.61 23.08 1.75
N PRO A 190 -6.53 24.08 2.64
CA PRO A 190 -5.58 24.03 3.75
C PRO A 190 -5.93 22.89 4.72
N VAL A 191 -4.94 22.44 5.49
CA VAL A 191 -5.15 21.43 6.54
C VAL A 191 -5.96 22.05 7.68
N ASP A 192 -7.03 21.38 8.08
CA ASP A 192 -7.88 21.74 9.23
C ASP A 192 -7.95 20.59 10.25
N MET A 193 -6.93 20.53 11.11
CA MET A 193 -6.81 19.46 12.11
C MET A 193 -8.00 19.35 13.08
N PRO A 194 -8.60 20.45 13.59
CA PRO A 194 -9.79 20.37 14.42
C PRO A 194 -10.96 19.63 13.75
N ARG A 195 -11.26 19.92 12.47
CA ARG A 195 -12.32 19.22 11.75
C ARG A 195 -11.99 17.74 11.53
N TYR A 196 -10.74 17.43 11.21
CA TYR A 196 -10.31 16.05 10.99
C TYR A 196 -10.33 15.24 12.29
N GLN A 197 -9.98 15.85 13.43
CA GLN A 197 -10.09 15.21 14.74
C GLN A 197 -11.55 14.92 15.09
N ALA A 198 -12.46 15.88 14.89
CA ALA A 198 -13.88 15.66 15.14
C ALA A 198 -14.47 14.51 14.30
N ALA A 199 -14.09 14.42 13.01
CA ALA A 199 -14.48 13.30 12.16
C ALA A 199 -13.86 11.97 12.61
N SER A 200 -12.60 11.99 13.07
CA SER A 200 -11.90 10.82 13.64
C SER A 200 -12.57 10.31 14.92
N ASP A 201 -13.10 11.21 15.76
CA ASP A 201 -13.76 10.84 17.00
C ASP A 201 -15.09 10.11 16.71
N LEU A 202 -15.85 10.58 15.71
CA LEU A 202 -17.06 9.90 15.22
C LEU A 202 -16.74 8.54 14.60
N PHE A 203 -15.67 8.45 13.81
CA PHE A 203 -15.18 7.19 13.26
C PHE A 203 -14.84 6.19 14.39
N LYS A 204 -14.09 6.64 15.40
CA LYS A 204 -13.74 5.83 16.56
C LYS A 204 -14.99 5.37 17.31
N GLU A 205 -15.98 6.23 17.51
CA GLU A 205 -17.24 5.90 18.17
C GLU A 205 -18.07 4.87 17.39
N ALA A 206 -17.98 4.85 16.05
CA ALA A 206 -18.63 3.85 15.21
C ALA A 206 -17.95 2.47 15.31
N VAL A 207 -16.62 2.45 15.44
CA VAL A 207 -15.85 1.20 15.41
C VAL A 207 -15.73 0.54 16.80
N LEU A 208 -15.72 1.34 17.88
CA LEU A 208 -15.54 0.86 19.26
C LEU A 208 -16.47 -0.30 19.69
N PRO A 209 -17.75 -0.36 19.28
CA PRO A 209 -18.62 -1.44 19.69
C PRO A 209 -18.22 -2.83 19.19
N TYR A 210 -17.37 -2.92 18.15
CA TYR A 210 -17.08 -4.17 17.45
C TYR A 210 -15.94 -4.98 18.07
N GLY A 211 -15.08 -4.34 18.86
CA GLY A 211 -13.97 -5.02 19.53
C GLY A 211 -12.95 -4.06 20.13
N PRO A 212 -12.05 -4.57 20.98
CA PRO A 212 -10.87 -3.82 21.42
C PRO A 212 -10.11 -3.27 20.21
N MET A 213 -9.58 -2.05 20.31
CA MET A 213 -8.87 -1.41 19.20
C MET A 213 -7.88 -0.34 19.67
N LYS A 214 -6.97 0.07 18.77
CA LYS A 214 -6.05 1.20 18.96
C LYS A 214 -5.94 2.04 17.68
N MET A 215 -6.25 3.33 17.78
CA MET A 215 -6.01 4.30 16.71
C MET A 215 -4.50 4.43 16.46
N LEU A 216 -4.05 4.30 15.21
CA LEU A 216 -2.67 4.59 14.79
C LEU A 216 -2.54 6.02 14.29
N SER A 217 -3.52 6.46 13.51
CA SER A 217 -3.68 7.83 13.03
C SER A 217 -5.12 8.27 13.25
N LEU A 218 -5.50 9.42 12.69
CA LEU A 218 -6.89 9.90 12.72
C LEU A 218 -7.83 9.05 11.85
N ASP A 219 -7.27 8.36 10.85
CA ASP A 219 -8.01 7.63 9.82
C ASP A 219 -7.74 6.13 9.79
N GLU A 220 -6.82 5.64 10.61
CA GLU A 220 -6.36 4.27 10.58
C GLU A 220 -6.19 3.69 11.99
N VAL A 221 -6.59 2.43 12.14
CA VAL A 221 -6.43 1.62 13.36
C VAL A 221 -5.36 0.55 13.07
N LEU A 222 -4.22 0.60 13.77
CA LEU A 222 -3.07 -0.31 13.59
C LEU A 222 -2.30 -0.52 14.93
N PRO A 223 -1.49 -1.59 15.09
CA PRO A 223 -0.94 -2.00 16.38
C PRO A 223 0.16 -1.07 16.92
N VAL A 224 0.34 -1.11 18.24
CA VAL A 224 1.65 -0.87 18.87
C VAL A 224 2.18 -2.22 19.34
N VAL A 225 3.39 -2.54 18.90
CA VAL A 225 4.20 -3.63 19.43
C VAL A 225 4.63 -3.27 20.85
N ASP A 226 4.29 -4.13 21.82
CA ASP A 226 4.93 -4.08 23.13
C ASP A 226 6.02 -5.15 23.18
N VAL A 227 7.26 -4.70 23.38
CA VAL A 227 8.42 -5.57 23.55
C VAL A 227 8.54 -5.85 25.05
N GLY A 228 7.79 -6.85 25.51
CA GLY A 228 8.06 -7.55 26.76
C GLY A 228 7.20 -7.14 27.96
N ALA A 229 6.27 -8.02 28.33
CA ALA A 229 6.08 -8.50 29.69
C ALA A 229 4.99 -9.58 29.67
N GLU A 230 5.29 -10.71 30.32
CA GLU A 230 4.31 -11.75 30.59
C GLU A 230 3.14 -11.17 31.42
N SER A 231 1.94 -11.69 31.17
CA SER A 231 0.63 -11.40 31.81
C SER A 231 -0.20 -10.23 31.25
N SER A 232 -1.27 -10.61 30.54
CA SER A 232 -2.53 -9.85 30.38
C SER A 232 -2.49 -8.50 29.63
N SER A 233 -1.98 -8.47 28.40
CA SER A 233 -2.22 -7.36 27.46
C SER A 233 -2.12 -7.86 26.02
N THR A 234 -3.21 -8.41 25.47
CA THR A 234 -3.18 -9.06 24.16
C THR A 234 -4.14 -8.36 23.19
N GLN A 235 -3.53 -7.75 22.16
CA GLN A 235 -4.02 -7.44 20.80
C GLN A 235 -4.56 -6.05 20.46
N ALA A 236 -3.97 -5.49 19.38
CA ALA A 236 -4.27 -4.17 18.83
C ALA A 236 -4.48 -4.27 17.31
N TYR A 237 -5.66 -4.77 16.97
CA TYR A 237 -6.44 -4.71 15.73
C TYR A 237 -7.90 -4.63 16.20
N ILE A 238 -8.92 -4.37 15.36
CA ILE A 238 -10.28 -4.61 15.85
C ILE A 238 -10.40 -6.13 15.98
N ASP A 239 -10.25 -6.63 17.21
CA ASP A 239 -10.47 -8.05 17.50
C ASP A 239 -11.98 -8.28 17.46
N ILE A 240 -12.43 -8.74 16.30
CA ILE A 240 -13.84 -9.04 16.05
C ILE A 240 -14.18 -10.48 16.40
N THR A 241 -13.23 -11.27 16.95
CA THR A 241 -13.40 -12.72 17.18
C THR A 241 -14.66 -13.04 17.97
N ALA A 242 -14.88 -12.35 19.10
CA ALA A 242 -16.05 -12.58 19.95
C ALA A 242 -17.36 -12.35 19.18
N ARG A 243 -17.41 -11.28 18.38
CA ARG A 243 -18.61 -10.90 17.62
C ARG A 243 -18.82 -11.74 16.37
N VAL A 244 -17.75 -12.20 15.73
CA VAL A 244 -17.83 -13.18 14.64
C VAL A 244 -18.43 -14.48 15.15
N ARG A 245 -17.94 -14.99 16.28
CA ARG A 245 -18.44 -16.24 16.87
C ARG A 245 -19.89 -16.12 17.32
N GLU A 246 -20.26 -15.01 17.95
CA GLU A 246 -21.65 -14.72 18.32
C GLU A 246 -22.58 -14.61 17.08
N ALA A 247 -22.13 -13.98 16.01
CA ALA A 247 -22.93 -13.85 14.79
C ALA A 247 -22.96 -15.15 13.94
N ALA A 248 -22.03 -16.08 14.16
CA ALA A 248 -21.98 -17.36 13.46
C ALA A 248 -22.95 -18.39 14.06
N THR A 249 -23.28 -18.32 15.36
CA THR A 249 -24.22 -19.24 16.02
C THR A 249 -25.68 -19.04 15.63
N VAL A 250 -26.00 -17.93 14.95
CA VAL A 250 -27.37 -17.58 14.50
C VAL A 250 -27.69 -18.17 13.11
N ALA A 251 -26.73 -18.86 12.47
CA ALA A 251 -26.93 -19.50 11.16
C ALA A 251 -27.45 -20.93 11.32
N ASP A 252 -28.76 -21.10 11.14
CA ASP A 252 -29.54 -22.30 11.51
C ASP A 252 -29.72 -23.31 10.34
N ASP A 253 -28.67 -23.60 9.57
CA ASP A 253 -28.76 -24.54 8.44
C ASP A 253 -27.63 -25.60 8.43
N ASN A 254 -28.03 -26.87 8.57
CA ASN A 254 -27.23 -28.04 8.93
C ASN A 254 -26.29 -28.56 7.80
N THR A 255 -25.82 -27.68 6.91
CA THR A 255 -25.00 -28.04 5.73
C THR A 255 -23.71 -27.22 5.60
N THR A 256 -23.49 -26.22 6.46
CA THR A 256 -22.37 -25.27 6.35
C THR A 256 -21.29 -25.60 7.40
N THR A 257 -20.00 -25.63 7.02
CA THR A 257 -18.94 -25.84 8.01
C THR A 257 -18.84 -24.63 8.96
N GLN A 258 -18.39 -24.83 10.20
CA GLN A 258 -18.21 -23.74 11.16
C GLN A 258 -17.29 -22.62 10.62
N VAL A 259 -16.31 -22.97 9.80
CA VAL A 259 -15.38 -22.00 9.19
C VAL A 259 -16.10 -21.10 8.19
N ASP A 260 -16.94 -21.68 7.32
CA ASP A 260 -17.73 -20.92 6.34
C ASP A 260 -18.75 -19.99 7.04
N ALA A 261 -19.32 -20.45 8.17
CA ALA A 261 -20.23 -19.64 8.97
C ALA A 261 -19.53 -18.43 9.62
N GLU A 262 -18.33 -18.63 10.18
CA GLU A 262 -17.51 -17.54 10.74
C GLU A 262 -17.05 -16.54 9.65
N GLU A 263 -16.62 -17.03 8.49
CA GLU A 263 -16.25 -16.20 7.33
C GLU A 263 -17.40 -15.30 6.87
N ALA A 264 -18.59 -15.88 6.74
CA ALA A 264 -19.79 -15.14 6.35
C ALA A 264 -20.20 -14.13 7.44
N ALA A 265 -20.08 -14.51 8.72
CA ALA A 265 -20.35 -13.62 9.85
C ALA A 265 -19.37 -12.44 9.90
N ALA A 266 -18.07 -12.69 9.76
CA ALA A 266 -17.03 -11.65 9.72
C ALA A 266 -17.27 -10.66 8.58
N THR A 267 -17.60 -11.17 7.39
CA THR A 267 -17.92 -10.34 6.24
C THR A 267 -19.11 -9.42 6.51
N ARG A 268 -20.23 -9.96 7.01
CA ARG A 268 -21.44 -9.17 7.34
C ARG A 268 -21.17 -8.14 8.43
N LEU A 269 -20.42 -8.53 9.46
CA LEU A 269 -20.09 -7.67 10.59
C LEU A 269 -19.28 -6.46 10.15
N VAL A 270 -18.26 -6.66 9.31
CA VAL A 270 -17.43 -5.56 8.79
C VAL A 270 -18.21 -4.70 7.81
N SER A 271 -19.12 -5.27 7.01
CA SER A 271 -20.02 -4.47 6.16
C SER A 271 -20.92 -3.56 6.99
N ARG A 272 -21.49 -4.07 8.09
CA ARG A 272 -22.28 -3.26 9.02
C ARG A 272 -21.46 -2.15 9.67
N MET A 273 -20.26 -2.47 10.15
CA MET A 273 -19.33 -1.51 10.73
C MET A 273 -19.04 -0.35 9.77
N ARG A 274 -18.83 -0.65 8.49
CA ARG A 274 -18.57 0.35 7.45
C ARG A 274 -19.79 1.25 7.19
N GLU A 275 -21.00 0.70 7.22
CA GLU A 275 -22.22 1.52 7.10
C GLU A 275 -22.42 2.40 8.33
N GLU A 276 -22.19 1.88 9.55
CA GLU A 276 -22.26 2.67 10.78
C GLU A 276 -21.24 3.82 10.78
N VAL A 277 -20.02 3.58 10.28
CA VAL A 277 -19.03 4.64 10.07
C VAL A 277 -19.60 5.69 9.11
N ARG A 278 -20.19 5.27 7.99
CA ARG A 278 -20.78 6.18 7.00
C ARG A 278 -21.89 7.02 7.60
N GLU A 279 -22.81 6.40 8.34
CA GLU A 279 -23.92 7.07 9.00
C GLU A 279 -23.44 8.07 10.06
N LYS A 280 -22.59 7.64 11.01
CA LYS A 280 -22.13 8.50 12.11
C LYS A 280 -21.26 9.66 11.66
N THR A 281 -20.46 9.47 10.61
CA THR A 281 -19.54 10.52 10.12
C THR A 281 -20.20 11.49 9.13
N GLY A 282 -21.48 11.30 8.82
CA GLY A 282 -22.23 12.13 7.88
C GLY A 282 -21.83 11.88 6.42
N GLY A 283 -21.45 10.64 6.08
CA GLY A 283 -21.21 10.20 4.70
C GLY A 283 -19.76 9.85 4.35
N LEU A 284 -18.82 9.85 5.31
CA LEU A 284 -17.44 9.43 5.02
C LEU A 284 -17.37 7.91 4.86
N THR A 285 -16.58 7.45 3.89
CA THR A 285 -16.44 6.02 3.61
C THR A 285 -15.11 5.48 4.13
N CYS A 286 -15.07 4.18 4.42
CA CYS A 286 -13.86 3.47 4.79
C CYS A 286 -13.77 2.13 4.07
N SER A 287 -12.54 1.67 3.92
CA SER A 287 -12.23 0.35 3.42
C SER A 287 -11.64 -0.53 4.51
N ALA A 288 -11.87 -1.84 4.42
CA ALA A 288 -11.53 -2.76 5.48
C ALA A 288 -10.88 -4.05 4.99
N GLY A 289 -9.95 -4.59 5.78
CA GLY A 289 -9.35 -5.89 5.54
C GLY A 289 -9.59 -6.83 6.71
N ILE A 290 -9.95 -8.06 6.39
CA ILE A 290 -10.32 -9.11 7.35
C ILE A 290 -9.32 -10.25 7.21
N ALA A 291 -8.73 -10.72 8.30
CA ALA A 291 -7.84 -11.88 8.27
C ALA A 291 -7.91 -12.69 9.56
N LYS A 292 -7.56 -13.98 9.48
CA LYS A 292 -7.35 -14.83 10.65
C LYS A 292 -5.88 -14.83 11.09
N GLY A 293 -5.63 -14.61 12.37
CA GLY A 293 -4.35 -14.77 13.07
C GLY A 293 -3.18 -13.90 12.61
N CYS A 294 -3.41 -12.92 11.73
CA CYS A 294 -2.36 -12.01 11.30
C CYS A 294 -2.91 -10.65 10.86
N PHE A 295 -2.72 -9.64 11.71
CA PHE A 295 -3.11 -8.26 11.41
C PHE A 295 -2.41 -7.69 10.17
N ARG A 296 -1.17 -8.12 9.86
CA ARG A 296 -0.44 -7.62 8.68
C ARG A 296 -1.16 -8.01 7.40
N LEU A 297 -1.77 -9.20 7.38
CA LEU A 297 -2.59 -9.64 6.25
C LEU A 297 -3.89 -8.82 6.19
N ALA A 298 -4.54 -8.56 7.33
CA ALA A 298 -5.71 -7.67 7.37
C ALA A 298 -5.36 -6.26 6.83
N LYS A 299 -4.22 -5.69 7.22
CA LYS A 299 -3.76 -4.40 6.68
C LYS A 299 -3.50 -4.45 5.17
N MET A 300 -2.92 -5.53 4.66
CA MET A 300 -2.76 -5.72 3.22
C MET A 300 -4.11 -5.82 2.51
N GLY A 301 -5.08 -6.52 3.12
CA GLY A 301 -6.44 -6.65 2.62
C GLY A 301 -7.19 -5.32 2.54
N SER A 302 -7.01 -4.42 3.51
CA SER A 302 -7.73 -3.14 3.55
C SER A 302 -7.44 -2.22 2.36
N ASP A 303 -6.32 -2.44 1.67
CA ASP A 303 -5.91 -1.65 0.50
C ASP A 303 -6.39 -2.24 -0.84
N ILE A 304 -6.84 -3.50 -0.89
CA ILE A 304 -7.17 -4.20 -2.16
C ILE A 304 -8.41 -3.60 -2.81
N ASN A 305 -9.50 -3.49 -2.06
CA ASN A 305 -10.80 -3.05 -2.59
C ASN A 305 -11.08 -1.57 -2.30
N LYS A 306 -10.03 -0.74 -2.16
CA LYS A 306 -10.21 0.71 -2.04
C LYS A 306 -10.68 1.31 -3.37
N PRO A 307 -11.61 2.30 -3.36
CA PRO A 307 -12.32 2.86 -2.20
C PRO A 307 -13.61 2.13 -1.84
N ASN A 308 -14.09 2.38 -0.62
CA ASN A 308 -15.34 1.92 -0.05
C ASN A 308 -15.60 0.43 -0.30
N GLY A 309 -14.59 -0.40 -0.05
CA GLY A 309 -14.69 -1.84 -0.18
C GLY A 309 -14.09 -2.58 1.00
N GLN A 310 -14.33 -3.89 1.06
CA GLN A 310 -13.68 -4.75 2.04
C GLN A 310 -13.12 -5.99 1.37
N PHE A 311 -12.08 -6.57 1.96
CA PHE A 311 -11.44 -7.79 1.46
C PHE A 311 -11.16 -8.75 2.60
N MET A 312 -11.58 -10.01 2.45
CA MET A 312 -11.22 -11.08 3.35
C MET A 312 -10.03 -11.84 2.78
N VAL A 313 -8.93 -11.84 3.53
CA VAL A 313 -7.76 -12.64 3.22
C VAL A 313 -8.14 -14.12 3.30
N PRO A 314 -7.63 -14.97 2.39
CA PRO A 314 -7.88 -16.40 2.47
C PRO A 314 -7.51 -16.98 3.83
N THR A 315 -8.40 -17.79 4.39
CA THR A 315 -8.29 -18.34 5.74
C THR A 315 -7.55 -19.67 5.78
N THR A 316 -7.56 -20.42 4.68
CA THR A 316 -6.81 -21.67 4.54
C THR A 316 -5.35 -21.39 4.19
N ARG A 317 -4.44 -22.22 4.70
CA ARG A 317 -3.00 -22.07 4.48
C ARG A 317 -2.65 -22.13 3.00
N GLU A 318 -3.23 -23.06 2.26
CA GLU A 318 -2.93 -23.29 0.85
C GLU A 318 -3.37 -22.11 -0.02
N GLN A 319 -4.55 -21.54 0.24
CA GLN A 319 -5.00 -20.33 -0.46
C GLN A 319 -4.19 -19.11 -0.04
N MET A 320 -3.84 -18.99 1.24
CA MET A 320 -3.03 -17.88 1.74
C MET A 320 -1.64 -17.88 1.12
N LEU A 321 -0.97 -19.04 1.02
CA LEU A 321 0.34 -19.16 0.39
C LEU A 321 0.28 -18.83 -1.11
N ARG A 322 -0.78 -19.27 -1.81
CA ARG A 322 -0.99 -18.89 -3.21
C ARG A 322 -1.19 -17.39 -3.37
N TRP A 323 -1.99 -16.78 -2.49
CA TRP A 323 -2.22 -15.34 -2.50
C TRP A 323 -0.95 -14.55 -2.20
N LEU A 324 -0.12 -15.00 -1.24
CA LEU A 324 1.15 -14.35 -0.89
C LEU A 324 2.21 -14.49 -1.97
N HIS A 325 2.22 -15.60 -2.73
CA HIS A 325 3.24 -15.88 -3.74
C HIS A 325 3.30 -14.81 -4.83
N ASP A 326 2.14 -14.31 -5.28
CA ASP A 326 2.05 -13.38 -6.39
C ASP A 326 2.11 -11.90 -5.95
N LEU A 327 2.19 -11.62 -4.65
CA LEU A 327 2.19 -10.26 -4.14
C LEU A 327 3.57 -9.61 -4.19
N PRO A 328 3.68 -8.38 -4.75
CA PRO A 328 4.92 -7.62 -4.67
C PRO A 328 5.33 -7.40 -3.21
N ILE A 329 6.62 -7.58 -2.91
CA ILE A 329 7.16 -7.43 -1.54
C ILE A 329 6.87 -6.06 -0.92
N ARG A 330 6.74 -5.03 -1.77
CA ARG A 330 6.38 -3.66 -1.39
C ARG A 330 4.99 -3.51 -0.78
N LYS A 331 4.09 -4.47 -1.01
CA LYS A 331 2.77 -4.52 -0.37
C LYS A 331 2.84 -4.98 1.08
N LEU A 332 3.93 -5.63 1.49
CA LEU A 332 4.13 -6.02 2.88
C LEU A 332 4.35 -4.77 3.74
N HIS A 333 3.50 -4.59 4.75
CA HIS A 333 3.66 -3.51 5.71
C HIS A 333 5.03 -3.58 6.41
N GLY A 334 5.76 -2.48 6.38
CA GLY A 334 7.14 -2.38 6.90
C GLY A 334 8.22 -2.47 5.82
N VAL A 335 7.92 -2.94 4.61
CA VAL A 335 8.87 -2.94 3.49
C VAL A 335 8.78 -1.62 2.74
N GLY A 336 9.70 -0.70 3.04
CA GLY A 336 9.87 0.57 2.33
C GLY A 336 10.60 0.42 0.99
N ARG A 337 10.69 1.50 0.21
CA ARG A 337 11.41 1.52 -1.09
C ARG A 337 12.89 1.15 -0.98
N VAL A 338 13.52 1.51 0.13
CA VAL A 338 14.92 1.15 0.40
C VAL A 338 15.02 -0.36 0.57
N SER A 339 14.24 -0.94 1.49
CA SER A 339 14.24 -2.38 1.73
C SER A 339 13.80 -3.18 0.49
N GLU A 340 12.82 -2.69 -0.26
CA GLU A 340 12.39 -3.28 -1.54
C GLU A 340 13.54 -3.36 -2.55
N ARG A 341 14.40 -2.32 -2.63
CA ARG A 341 15.55 -2.32 -3.53
C ARG A 341 16.69 -3.22 -3.05
N GLU A 342 16.75 -3.48 -1.75
CA GLU A 342 17.79 -4.34 -1.16
C GLU A 342 17.50 -5.83 -1.29
N LEU A 343 16.23 -6.20 -1.31
CA LEU A 343 15.73 -7.58 -1.34
C LEU A 343 15.68 -8.12 -2.77
#